data_AF-A0A657LSX4-F1
#
_entry.id   AF-A0A657LSX4-F1
#
_cell.length_a   1.000
_cell.length_b   1.000
_cell.length_c   1.000
_cell.angle_alpha   90.00
_cell.angle_beta   90.00
_cell.angle_gamma   90.00
#
_symmetry.space_group_name_H-M   'P 1'
#
loop_
_entity.id
_entity.type
_entity.pdbx_description
1 polymer ?
#
loop_
_entity_poly.entity_id
_entity_poly.type
_entity_poly.pdbx_seq_one_letter_code
_entity_poly.pdbx_strand_id
1 'polypeptide(L)'
;MNAFERFNIKSLSPTMIAQWDAAPATLILRRLYGVKGKANAKMWRGDAVEAGLNFWLHNRHREDAMANAKTLAVETFWQRAAGETSEEIDDVLKGVPGMVEQAVIAISTMPSNVMGTQFGVEAFLDDVDVPLFGKVDFLFEDKSIVELKTTTRCPSKIESVSISHRWQAAFYARARGVPVKLTYVTDKKNIAFEIQPDDVSLVTMRRAALSLQKALSGTDDGESLLRSLSLNVESFYWDEEVMQAYEDAIEGRLKLLVGPGTENLAAQGYVTFGKHSGKHISELPDGYLTWLLNPKLSDGTVFDVPKELQIAIADMKEAA
;
A
#
# COMPACT_ATOMS: atom_id res chain seq x y z
N MET A 1 -26.22 -2.11 1.44
CA MET A 1 -24.83 -2.34 1.03
C MET A 1 -24.43 -1.22 0.09
N ASN A 2 -23.41 -0.44 0.43
CA ASN A 2 -22.89 0.61 -0.47
C ASN A 2 -22.08 -0.02 -1.63
N ALA A 3 -21.69 0.78 -2.61
CA ALA A 3 -20.99 0.28 -3.80
C ALA A 3 -19.61 -0.35 -3.47
N PHE A 4 -18.90 0.19 -2.48
CA PHE A 4 -17.62 -0.37 -2.04
C PHE A 4 -17.79 -1.72 -1.35
N GLU A 5 -18.78 -1.85 -0.47
CA GLU A 5 -19.10 -3.09 0.23
C GLU A 5 -19.48 -4.22 -0.74
N ARG A 6 -20.21 -3.92 -1.82
CA ARG A 6 -20.52 -4.89 -2.90
C ARG A 6 -19.26 -5.52 -3.49
N PHE A 7 -18.19 -4.75 -3.54
CA PHE A 7 -16.88 -5.16 -4.04
C PHE A 7 -15.87 -5.45 -2.91
N ASN A 8 -16.36 -5.66 -1.67
CA ASN A 8 -15.56 -5.98 -0.49
C ASN A 8 -14.41 -4.98 -0.22
N ILE A 9 -14.63 -3.71 -0.57
CA ILE A 9 -13.73 -2.61 -0.24
C ILE A 9 -14.26 -2.00 1.07
N LYS A 10 -13.62 -2.31 2.19
CA LYS A 10 -14.04 -1.81 3.52
C LYS A 10 -13.54 -0.40 3.83
N SER A 11 -12.46 0.00 3.18
CA SER A 11 -11.82 1.31 3.36
C SER A 11 -11.05 1.69 2.10
N LEU A 12 -10.92 2.98 1.85
CA LEU A 12 -9.96 3.51 0.88
C LEU A 12 -8.62 3.82 1.55
N SER A 13 -7.57 3.98 0.75
CA SER A 13 -6.29 4.54 1.23
C SER A 13 -5.83 5.66 0.30
N PRO A 14 -4.97 6.59 0.76
CA PRO A 14 -4.40 7.62 -0.11
C PRO A 14 -3.71 7.05 -1.35
N THR A 15 -3.03 5.91 -1.21
CA THR A 15 -2.38 5.19 -2.31
C THR A 15 -3.39 4.53 -3.25
N MET A 16 -4.50 4.02 -2.74
CA MET A 16 -5.57 3.45 -3.56
C MET A 16 -6.22 4.53 -4.43
N ILE A 17 -6.51 5.69 -3.84
CA ILE A 17 -7.09 6.83 -4.56
C ILE A 17 -6.09 7.38 -5.60
N ALA A 18 -4.79 7.42 -5.27
CA ALA A 18 -3.75 7.78 -6.23
C ALA A 18 -3.61 6.79 -7.39
N GLN A 19 -3.75 5.49 -7.12
CA GLN A 19 -3.77 4.48 -8.18
C GLN A 19 -5.03 4.62 -9.05
N TRP A 20 -6.20 4.90 -8.45
CA TRP A 20 -7.42 5.17 -9.20
C TRP A 20 -7.25 6.36 -10.14
N ASP A 21 -6.71 7.47 -9.65
CA ASP A 21 -6.51 8.69 -10.45
C ASP A 21 -5.51 8.48 -11.60
N ALA A 22 -4.47 7.66 -11.39
CA ALA A 22 -3.41 7.45 -12.36
C ALA A 22 -3.65 6.29 -13.35
N ALA A 23 -4.21 5.16 -12.89
CA ALA A 23 -4.38 3.94 -13.67
C ALA A 23 -5.60 3.12 -13.16
N PRO A 24 -6.83 3.58 -13.41
CA PRO A 24 -8.06 3.00 -12.88
C PRO A 24 -8.17 1.48 -13.11
N ALA A 25 -7.92 1.01 -14.33
CA ALA A 25 -8.05 -0.40 -14.70
C ALA A 25 -7.12 -1.30 -13.87
N THR A 26 -5.87 -0.88 -13.61
CA THR A 26 -4.93 -1.65 -12.77
C THR A 26 -5.39 -1.73 -11.32
N LEU A 27 -6.07 -0.70 -10.80
CA LEU A 27 -6.66 -0.76 -9.47
C LEU A 27 -7.78 -1.81 -9.43
N ILE A 28 -8.65 -1.81 -10.43
CA ILE A 28 -9.76 -2.76 -10.56
C ILE A 28 -9.22 -4.19 -10.67
N LEU A 29 -8.23 -4.45 -11.53
CA LEU A 29 -7.56 -5.76 -11.62
C LEU A 29 -6.99 -6.20 -10.26
N ARG A 30 -6.31 -5.31 -9.54
CA ARG A 30 -5.74 -5.63 -8.24
C ARG A 30 -6.80 -5.92 -7.17
N ARG A 31 -7.87 -5.13 -7.12
CA ARG A 31 -8.87 -5.20 -6.04
C ARG A 31 -9.93 -6.27 -6.30
N LEU A 32 -10.34 -6.43 -7.54
CA LEU A 32 -11.46 -7.29 -7.92
C LEU A 32 -11.01 -8.63 -8.48
N TYR A 33 -9.80 -8.72 -9.05
CA TYR A 33 -9.28 -9.95 -9.67
C TYR A 33 -8.02 -10.48 -8.99
N GLY A 34 -7.52 -9.79 -7.96
CA GLY A 34 -6.36 -10.25 -7.18
C GLY A 34 -5.02 -10.15 -7.90
N VAL A 35 -4.97 -9.40 -9.01
CA VAL A 35 -3.74 -9.25 -9.80
C VAL A 35 -2.70 -8.48 -8.99
N LYS A 36 -1.54 -9.08 -8.78
CA LYS A 36 -0.42 -8.46 -8.08
C LYS A 36 0.49 -7.78 -9.10
N GLY A 37 0.52 -6.45 -9.09
CA GLY A 37 1.57 -5.73 -9.82
C GLY A 37 2.96 -5.99 -9.21
N LYS A 38 3.99 -5.96 -10.06
CA LYS A 38 5.38 -6.17 -9.65
C LYS A 38 5.94 -4.96 -8.91
N ALA A 39 6.61 -5.18 -7.78
CA ALA A 39 7.37 -4.13 -7.11
C ALA A 39 8.66 -3.86 -7.89
N ASN A 40 9.14 -2.61 -7.90
CA ASN A 40 10.33 -2.22 -8.65
C ASN A 40 11.40 -1.59 -7.75
N ALA A 41 12.60 -1.40 -8.30
CA ALA A 41 13.75 -0.82 -7.61
C ALA A 41 13.43 0.52 -6.90
N LYS A 42 12.58 1.38 -7.50
CA LYS A 42 12.21 2.67 -6.92
C LYS A 42 11.34 2.50 -5.67
N MET A 43 10.47 1.48 -5.63
CA MET A 43 9.70 1.11 -4.45
C MET A 43 10.60 0.53 -3.35
N TRP A 44 11.49 -0.41 -3.70
CA TRP A 44 12.43 -1.01 -2.75
C TRP A 44 13.37 0.03 -2.12
N ARG A 45 13.79 1.03 -2.90
CA ARG A 45 14.54 2.20 -2.41
C ARG A 45 13.77 2.98 -1.34
N GLY A 46 12.45 3.17 -1.53
CA GLY A 46 11.60 3.83 -0.53
C GLY A 46 11.63 3.09 0.80
N ASP A 47 11.30 1.80 0.78
CA ASP A 47 11.30 0.92 1.96
C ASP A 47 12.68 0.89 2.64
N ALA A 48 13.75 0.80 1.85
CA ALA A 48 15.13 0.77 2.33
C ALA A 48 15.53 2.06 3.08
N VAL A 49 15.23 3.22 2.50
CA VAL A 49 15.57 4.52 3.12
C VAL A 49 14.73 4.75 4.37
N GLU A 50 13.45 4.36 4.37
CA GLU A 50 12.60 4.41 5.56
C GLU A 50 13.15 3.52 6.69
N ALA A 51 13.56 2.29 6.37
CA ALA A 51 14.18 1.38 7.33
C ALA A 51 15.49 1.94 7.92
N GLY A 52 16.36 2.49 7.08
CA GLY A 52 17.60 3.14 7.51
C GLY A 52 17.35 4.34 8.42
N LEU A 53 16.43 5.24 8.04
CA LEU A 53 16.06 6.39 8.87
C LEU A 53 15.46 5.94 10.20
N ASN A 54 14.55 4.96 10.19
CA ASN A 54 13.95 4.41 11.40
C ASN A 54 15.01 3.86 12.36
N PHE A 55 15.98 3.10 11.84
CA PHE A 55 17.10 2.61 12.62
C PHE A 55 17.90 3.76 13.24
N TRP A 56 18.24 4.78 12.43
CA TRP A 56 18.99 5.92 12.93
C TRP A 56 18.25 6.66 14.04
N LEU A 57 16.94 6.91 13.89
CA LEU A 57 16.13 7.63 14.88
C LEU A 57 16.16 6.94 16.27
N HIS A 58 16.14 5.61 16.30
CA HIS A 58 16.21 4.83 17.54
C HIS A 58 17.64 4.68 18.10
N ASN A 59 18.67 5.02 17.32
CA ASN A 59 20.07 4.84 17.69
C ASN A 59 20.89 6.13 17.63
N ARG A 60 20.27 7.30 17.45
CA ARG A 60 20.92 8.59 17.11
C ARG A 60 22.01 9.07 18.07
N HIS A 61 22.08 8.51 19.28
CA HIS A 61 23.09 8.80 20.29
C HIS A 61 24.38 7.97 20.14
N ARG A 62 24.38 6.96 19.25
CA ARG A 62 25.55 6.13 18.98
C ARG A 62 26.39 6.72 17.85
N GLU A 63 27.70 6.66 17.98
CA GLU A 63 28.66 7.18 16.99
C GLU A 63 28.54 6.47 15.63
N ASP A 64 28.24 5.17 15.65
CA ASP A 64 28.11 4.31 14.47
C ASP A 64 26.69 4.29 13.85
N ALA A 65 25.74 5.06 14.40
CA ALA A 65 24.33 5.00 14.01
C ALA A 65 24.11 5.29 12.53
N MET A 66 24.82 6.28 11.97
CA MET A 66 24.72 6.64 10.56
C MET A 66 25.25 5.54 9.64
N ALA A 67 26.40 4.95 9.98
CA ALA A 67 27.00 3.88 9.18
C ALA A 67 26.09 2.65 9.17
N ASN A 68 25.59 2.25 10.34
CA ASN A 68 24.69 1.11 10.49
C ASN A 68 23.33 1.34 9.79
N ALA A 69 22.80 2.56 9.83
CA ALA A 69 21.57 2.92 9.10
C ALA A 69 21.73 2.77 7.59
N LYS A 70 22.87 3.20 7.03
CA LYS A 70 23.18 3.05 5.60
C LYS A 70 23.33 1.57 5.21
N THR A 71 24.02 0.78 6.03
CA THR A 71 24.17 -0.66 5.81
C THR A 71 22.82 -1.37 5.83
N LEU A 72 21.99 -1.11 6.85
CA LEU A 72 20.65 -1.70 6.96
C LEU A 72 19.77 -1.34 5.75
N ALA A 73 19.85 -0.12 5.26
CA ALA A 73 19.08 0.29 4.08
C ALA A 73 19.48 -0.53 2.83
N VAL A 74 20.79 -0.73 2.61
CA VAL A 74 21.29 -1.59 1.51
C VAL A 74 20.81 -3.03 1.67
N GLU A 75 20.90 -3.59 2.89
CA GLU A 75 20.41 -4.94 3.17
C GLU A 75 18.90 -5.07 2.92
N THR A 76 18.13 -4.08 3.39
CA THR A 76 16.67 -4.02 3.19
C THR A 76 16.32 -3.95 1.71
N PHE A 77 17.06 -3.16 0.92
CA PHE A 77 16.88 -3.08 -0.52
C PHE A 77 17.04 -4.46 -1.18
N TRP A 78 18.12 -5.18 -0.86
CA TRP A 78 18.38 -6.50 -1.42
C TRP A 78 17.38 -7.57 -0.95
N GLN A 79 16.92 -7.49 0.31
CA GLN A 79 15.83 -8.34 0.80
C GLN A 79 14.55 -8.15 -0.03
N ARG A 80 14.23 -6.90 -0.40
CA ARG A 80 13.06 -6.57 -1.24
C ARG A 80 13.24 -6.96 -2.70
N ALA A 81 14.45 -6.86 -3.22
CA ALA A 81 14.78 -7.30 -4.58
C ALA A 81 14.68 -8.82 -4.76
N ALA A 82 14.79 -9.61 -3.68
CA ALA A 82 14.59 -11.06 -3.68
C ALA A 82 15.38 -11.82 -4.76
N GLY A 83 16.60 -11.34 -5.08
CA GLY A 83 17.47 -11.92 -6.10
C GLY A 83 17.36 -11.30 -7.50
N GLU A 84 16.46 -10.33 -7.71
CA GLU A 84 16.42 -9.55 -8.94
C GLU A 84 17.64 -8.62 -9.07
N THR A 85 18.31 -8.65 -10.22
CA THR A 85 19.51 -7.84 -10.51
C THR A 85 19.48 -7.30 -11.93
N SER A 86 19.87 -6.05 -12.12
CA SER A 86 20.08 -5.39 -13.42
C SER A 86 20.91 -4.14 -13.24
N GLU A 87 21.46 -3.57 -14.33
CA GLU A 87 22.17 -2.27 -14.25
C GLU A 87 21.27 -1.16 -13.67
N GLU A 88 19.98 -1.15 -14.02
CA GLU A 88 19.02 -0.18 -13.45
C GLU A 88 18.84 -0.36 -11.93
N ILE A 89 18.77 -1.61 -11.46
CA ILE A 89 18.65 -1.93 -10.03
C ILE A 89 19.91 -1.44 -9.29
N ASP A 90 21.09 -1.70 -9.84
CA ASP A 90 22.36 -1.27 -9.26
C ASP A 90 22.47 0.26 -9.21
N ASP A 91 22.02 0.96 -10.25
CA ASP A 91 22.01 2.42 -10.29
C ASP A 91 21.07 3.03 -9.25
N VAL A 92 19.90 2.43 -9.03
CA VAL A 92 18.99 2.86 -7.97
C VAL A 92 19.61 2.62 -6.59
N LEU A 93 20.26 1.47 -6.38
CA LEU A 93 20.90 1.10 -5.13
C LEU A 93 22.04 2.06 -4.75
N LYS A 94 22.88 2.48 -5.71
CA LYS A 94 23.99 3.41 -5.47
C LYS A 94 23.57 4.68 -4.73
N GLY A 95 22.33 5.15 -4.96
CA GLY A 95 21.78 6.34 -4.31
C GLY A 95 21.23 6.12 -2.90
N VAL A 96 20.94 4.87 -2.50
CA VAL A 96 20.27 4.55 -1.22
C VAL A 96 21.03 5.10 0.00
N PRO A 97 22.35 4.89 0.15
CA PRO A 97 23.08 5.41 1.31
C PRO A 97 23.06 6.94 1.41
N GLY A 98 23.14 7.64 0.27
CA GLY A 98 23.04 9.09 0.21
C GLY A 98 21.65 9.60 0.61
N MET A 99 20.59 8.88 0.21
CA MET A 99 19.22 9.22 0.60
C MET A 99 18.98 9.04 2.10
N VAL A 100 19.55 8.01 2.73
CA VAL A 100 19.50 7.84 4.19
C VAL A 100 20.15 9.03 4.89
N GLU A 101 21.33 9.44 4.44
CA GLU A 101 22.02 10.61 4.99
C GLU A 101 21.19 11.90 4.86
N GLN A 102 20.60 12.13 3.69
CA GLN A 102 19.72 13.28 3.46
C GLN A 102 18.45 13.22 4.31
N ALA A 103 17.88 12.04 4.52
CA ALA A 103 16.72 11.85 5.40
C ALA A 103 17.05 12.17 6.86
N VAL A 104 18.21 11.71 7.35
CA VAL A 104 18.70 12.04 8.68
C VAL A 104 18.96 13.55 8.81
N ILE A 105 19.62 14.18 7.83
CA ILE A 105 19.86 15.63 7.84
C ILE A 105 18.54 16.39 7.97
N ALA A 106 17.52 16.02 7.19
CA ALA A 106 16.20 16.67 7.18
C ALA A 106 15.47 16.62 8.53
N ILE A 107 15.76 15.62 9.36
CA ILE A 107 14.99 15.30 10.57
C ILE A 107 15.84 15.44 11.84
N SER A 108 17.16 15.58 11.73
CA SER A 108 18.09 15.66 12.87
C SER A 108 17.82 16.82 13.83
N THR A 109 17.16 17.87 13.36
CA THR A 109 16.76 19.05 14.15
C THR A 109 15.42 18.89 14.87
N MET A 110 14.71 17.77 14.67
CA MET A 110 13.46 17.50 15.38
C MET A 110 13.74 17.33 16.89
N PRO A 111 13.04 18.08 17.76
CA PRO A 111 13.37 18.14 19.18
C PRO A 111 12.95 16.88 19.95
N SER A 112 11.93 16.18 19.47
CA SER A 112 11.31 15.02 20.10
C SER A 112 11.89 13.70 19.58
N ASN A 113 11.73 12.62 20.35
CA ASN A 113 12.04 11.28 19.86
C ASN A 113 10.91 10.77 18.95
N VAL A 114 11.25 9.82 18.08
CA VAL A 114 10.23 9.05 17.36
C VAL A 114 9.43 8.23 18.37
N MET A 115 8.11 8.33 18.31
CA MET A 115 7.18 7.56 19.14
C MET A 115 6.74 6.28 18.42
N GLY A 116 6.55 6.34 17.10
CA GLY A 116 6.17 5.18 16.31
C GLY A 116 6.30 5.40 14.82
N THR A 117 6.39 4.30 14.08
CA THR A 117 6.38 4.27 12.62
C THR A 117 5.19 3.47 12.12
N GLN A 118 4.79 3.72 10.86
CA GLN A 118 3.68 3.02 10.22
C GLN A 118 2.36 3.07 11.04
N PHE A 119 2.15 4.19 11.76
CA PHE A 119 1.02 4.36 12.66
C PHE A 119 -0.27 4.59 11.87
N GLY A 120 -1.28 3.77 12.12
CA GLY A 120 -2.57 3.80 11.41
C GLY A 120 -3.39 5.05 11.77
N VAL A 121 -3.92 5.71 10.76
CA VAL A 121 -4.85 6.83 10.89
C VAL A 121 -6.07 6.60 10.02
N GLU A 122 -7.25 6.90 10.58
CA GLU A 122 -8.53 6.74 9.92
C GLU A 122 -9.33 8.05 9.99
N ALA A 123 -9.93 8.44 8.87
CA ALA A 123 -10.88 9.55 8.82
C ALA A 123 -11.82 9.40 7.61
N PHE A 124 -12.94 10.13 7.64
CA PHE A 124 -13.87 10.19 6.52
C PHE A 124 -13.60 11.41 5.63
N LEU A 125 -13.84 11.25 4.33
CA LEU A 125 -14.03 12.37 3.40
C LEU A 125 -15.53 12.56 3.19
N ASP A 126 -15.97 13.81 3.08
CA ASP A 126 -17.39 14.13 2.94
C ASP A 126 -18.01 13.41 1.73
N ASP A 127 -19.18 12.79 1.92
CA ASP A 127 -19.95 12.02 0.93
C ASP A 127 -19.25 10.76 0.37
N VAL A 128 -18.12 10.32 0.94
CA VAL A 128 -17.50 9.03 0.60
C VAL A 128 -18.02 7.96 1.56
N ASP A 129 -18.59 6.89 1.00
CA ASP A 129 -19.37 5.89 1.77
C ASP A 129 -18.53 5.00 2.72
N VAL A 130 -17.20 5.02 2.59
CA VAL A 130 -16.27 4.20 3.40
C VAL A 130 -15.16 5.07 3.99
N PRO A 131 -14.60 4.70 5.16
CA PRO A 131 -13.49 5.43 5.74
C PRO A 131 -12.25 5.38 4.85
N LEU A 132 -11.40 6.39 4.99
CA LEU A 132 -10.04 6.34 4.51
C LEU A 132 -9.14 5.89 5.65
N PHE A 133 -8.26 4.94 5.36
CA PHE A 133 -7.23 4.45 6.25
C PHE A 133 -5.86 4.63 5.59
N GLY A 134 -4.89 5.13 6.34
CA GLY A 134 -3.50 5.19 5.91
C GLY A 134 -2.53 5.05 7.07
N LYS A 135 -1.24 4.99 6.75
CA LYS A 135 -0.17 4.84 7.73
C LYS A 135 0.80 6.00 7.55
N VAL A 136 1.08 6.70 8.65
CA VAL A 136 2.12 7.74 8.66
C VAL A 136 3.48 7.08 8.82
N ASP A 137 4.49 7.59 8.10
CA ASP A 137 5.83 6.99 8.15
C ASP A 137 6.46 7.16 9.54
N PHE A 138 6.48 8.39 10.06
CA PHE A 138 7.05 8.70 11.38
C PHE A 138 6.15 9.64 12.20
N LEU A 139 5.85 9.22 13.42
CA LEU A 139 5.12 10.00 14.43
C LEU A 139 6.04 10.23 15.64
N PHE A 140 6.17 11.48 16.06
CA PHE A 140 7.03 11.89 17.16
C PHE A 140 6.25 12.14 18.47
N GLU A 141 6.94 12.16 19.60
CA GLU A 141 6.34 12.35 20.93
C GLU A 141 5.59 13.69 21.08
N ASP A 142 6.07 14.73 20.41
CA ASP A 142 5.42 16.05 20.37
C ASP A 142 4.23 16.12 19.39
N LYS A 143 3.82 14.96 18.84
CA LYS A 143 2.78 14.77 17.82
C LYS A 143 3.17 15.24 16.42
N SER A 144 4.39 15.71 16.19
CA SER A 144 4.85 16.02 14.83
C SER A 144 4.84 14.76 13.97
N ILE A 145 4.54 14.96 12.68
CA ILE A 145 4.44 13.87 11.71
C ILE A 145 5.40 14.18 10.56
N VAL A 146 6.17 13.18 10.16
CA VAL A 146 6.98 13.22 8.94
C VAL A 146 6.47 12.16 7.97
N GLU A 147 6.16 12.60 6.76
CA GLU A 147 5.88 11.74 5.61
C GLU A 147 7.09 11.80 4.68
N LEU A 148 7.78 10.68 4.48
CA LEU A 148 9.02 10.61 3.72
C LEU A 148 8.75 10.17 2.27
N LYS A 149 9.39 10.84 1.31
CA LYS A 149 9.36 10.48 -0.11
C LYS A 149 10.78 10.46 -0.66
N THR A 150 11.17 9.31 -1.21
CA THR A 150 12.41 9.21 -1.99
C THR A 150 12.13 9.54 -3.45
N THR A 151 13.02 10.28 -4.10
CA THR A 151 12.88 10.66 -5.51
C THR A 151 14.25 10.82 -6.17
N THR A 152 14.29 10.73 -7.49
CA THR A 152 15.49 11.10 -8.28
C THR A 152 15.57 12.60 -8.53
N ARG A 153 14.43 13.30 -8.56
CA ARG A 153 14.34 14.76 -8.70
C ARG A 153 13.63 15.36 -7.51
N CYS A 154 14.37 16.14 -6.73
CA CYS A 154 13.84 16.88 -5.58
C CYS A 154 12.90 18.01 -6.07
N PRO A 155 11.65 18.10 -5.60
CA PRO A 155 10.83 19.29 -5.84
C PRO A 155 11.50 20.54 -5.27
N SER A 156 11.24 21.70 -5.87
CA SER A 156 11.83 22.98 -5.42
C SER A 156 10.84 23.88 -4.68
N LYS A 157 9.55 23.68 -4.91
CA LYS A 157 8.44 24.46 -4.34
C LYS A 157 7.19 23.59 -4.21
N ILE A 158 6.25 23.98 -3.36
CA ILE A 158 5.04 23.20 -3.08
C ILE A 158 4.18 22.94 -4.34
N GLU A 159 4.22 23.83 -5.33
CA GLU A 159 3.50 23.67 -6.60
C GLU A 159 4.12 22.59 -7.50
N SER A 160 5.37 22.20 -7.23
CA SER A 160 6.06 21.12 -7.94
C SER A 160 5.99 19.76 -7.23
N VAL A 161 5.34 19.71 -6.06
CA VAL A 161 5.09 18.47 -5.32
C VAL A 161 4.00 17.67 -6.05
N SER A 162 4.18 16.35 -6.11
CA SER A 162 3.15 15.46 -6.64
C SER A 162 1.84 15.67 -5.89
N ILE A 163 0.74 15.90 -6.61
CA ILE A 163 -0.58 16.11 -6.00
C ILE A 163 -0.97 14.94 -5.09
N SER A 164 -0.58 13.72 -5.46
CA SER A 164 -0.87 12.52 -4.67
C SER A 164 -0.10 12.43 -3.36
N HIS A 165 1.12 12.97 -3.32
CA HIS A 165 1.88 13.05 -2.08
C HIS A 165 1.34 14.18 -1.19
N ARG A 166 0.95 15.30 -1.82
CA ARG A 166 0.37 16.45 -1.12
C ARG A 166 -0.95 16.08 -0.43
N TRP A 167 -1.89 15.44 -1.14
CA TRP A 167 -3.14 15.03 -0.51
C TRP A 167 -2.97 13.94 0.54
N GLN A 168 -1.92 13.12 0.44
CA GLN A 168 -1.66 12.05 1.41
C GLN A 168 -1.24 12.69 2.74
N ALA A 169 -0.29 13.61 2.67
CA ALA A 169 0.11 14.41 3.82
C ALA A 169 -1.06 15.25 4.37
N ALA A 170 -1.89 15.85 3.51
CA ALA A 170 -3.06 16.62 3.94
C ALA A 170 -4.11 15.75 4.64
N PHE A 171 -4.33 14.53 4.16
CA PHE A 171 -5.22 13.56 4.81
C PHE A 171 -4.72 13.22 6.21
N TYR A 172 -3.43 12.93 6.35
CA TYR A 172 -2.82 12.69 7.66
C TYR A 172 -2.91 13.90 8.58
N ALA A 173 -2.69 15.10 8.03
CA ALA A 173 -2.79 16.35 8.78
C ALA A 173 -4.23 16.58 9.30
N ARG A 174 -5.24 16.37 8.44
CA ARG A 174 -6.64 16.46 8.80
C ARG A 174 -7.04 15.42 9.84
N ALA A 175 -6.66 14.16 9.65
CA ALA A 175 -6.99 13.06 10.56
C ALA A 175 -6.41 13.26 11.97
N ARG A 176 -5.28 13.97 12.08
CA ARG A 176 -4.58 14.19 13.36
C ARG A 176 -4.72 15.60 13.92
N GLY A 177 -5.30 16.53 13.17
CA GLY A 177 -5.47 17.93 13.55
C GLY A 177 -4.15 18.70 13.72
N VAL A 178 -3.06 18.24 13.11
CA VAL A 178 -1.73 18.85 13.18
C VAL A 178 -1.08 18.88 11.79
N PRO A 179 -0.19 19.83 11.48
CA PRO A 179 0.51 19.84 10.20
C PRO A 179 1.41 18.62 10.02
N VAL A 180 1.59 18.20 8.77
CA VAL A 180 2.50 17.10 8.38
C VAL A 180 3.68 17.66 7.62
N LYS A 181 4.89 17.24 7.99
CA LYS A 181 6.12 17.58 7.28
C LYS A 181 6.34 16.58 6.13
N LEU A 182 5.92 16.94 4.93
CA LEU A 182 6.16 16.16 3.71
C LEU A 182 7.61 16.37 3.25
N THR A 183 8.44 15.37 3.50
CA THR A 183 9.90 15.42 3.32
C THR A 183 10.30 14.64 2.08
N TYR A 184 10.97 15.31 1.14
CA TYR A 184 11.55 14.70 -0.04
C TYR A 184 13.07 14.57 0.11
N VAL A 185 13.59 13.41 -0.26
CA VAL A 185 15.03 13.14 -0.30
C VAL A 185 15.46 12.60 -1.65
N THR A 186 16.59 13.11 -2.13
CA THR A 186 17.44 12.48 -3.15
C THR A 186 18.74 12.04 -2.48
N ASP A 187 19.64 11.45 -3.25
CA ASP A 187 20.99 11.08 -2.80
C ASP A 187 21.86 12.27 -2.37
N LYS A 188 21.48 13.50 -2.75
CA LYS A 188 22.29 14.73 -2.61
C LYS A 188 21.55 15.89 -1.96
N LYS A 189 20.22 15.86 -1.92
CA LYS A 189 19.41 16.99 -1.47
C LYS A 189 18.18 16.50 -0.71
N ASN A 190 17.80 17.24 0.32
CA ASN A 190 16.50 17.14 0.95
C ASN A 190 15.72 18.46 0.87
N ILE A 191 14.41 18.37 1.00
CA ILE A 191 13.51 19.51 1.23
C ILE A 191 12.28 19.01 1.98
N ALA A 192 11.71 19.84 2.85
CA ALA A 192 10.48 19.55 3.54
C ALA A 192 9.47 20.66 3.33
N PHE A 193 8.21 20.28 3.14
CA PHE A 193 7.07 21.19 3.06
C PHE A 193 6.11 20.89 4.20
N GLU A 194 5.62 21.94 4.85
CA GLU A 194 4.57 21.80 5.86
C GLU A 194 3.20 21.81 5.18
N ILE A 195 2.44 20.73 5.36
CA ILE A 195 1.11 20.56 4.79
C ILE A 195 0.07 20.71 5.90
N GLN A 196 -0.87 21.64 5.72
CA GLN A 196 -1.87 21.98 6.73
C GLN A 196 -3.10 21.05 6.69
N PRO A 197 -3.83 20.89 7.81
CA PRO A 197 -5.07 20.10 7.87
C PRO A 197 -6.17 20.51 6.88
N ASP A 198 -6.17 21.76 6.42
CA ASP A 198 -7.13 22.36 5.48
C ASP A 198 -6.58 22.51 4.05
N ASP A 199 -5.48 21.83 3.73
CA ASP A 199 -4.84 21.93 2.41
C ASP A 199 -5.82 21.57 1.27
N VAL A 200 -5.85 22.43 0.25
CA VAL A 200 -6.77 22.36 -0.89
C VAL A 200 -6.67 21.06 -1.71
N SER A 201 -5.57 20.31 -1.60
CA SER A 201 -5.41 19.02 -2.28
C SER A 201 -6.41 17.96 -1.81
N LEU A 202 -7.00 18.12 -0.62
CA LEU A 202 -8.08 17.26 -0.11
C LEU A 202 -9.34 17.31 -0.99
N VAL A 203 -9.62 18.44 -1.64
CA VAL A 203 -10.73 18.57 -2.59
C VAL A 203 -10.50 17.65 -3.79
N THR A 204 -9.28 17.60 -4.31
CA THR A 204 -8.91 16.73 -5.43
C THR A 204 -8.97 15.26 -5.03
N MET A 205 -8.48 14.92 -3.84
CA MET A 205 -8.54 13.56 -3.30
C MET A 205 -9.99 13.07 -3.15
N ARG A 206 -10.86 13.93 -2.60
CA ARG A 206 -12.30 13.67 -2.47
C ARG A 206 -12.95 13.44 -3.82
N ARG A 207 -12.65 14.27 -4.82
CA ARG A 207 -13.16 14.10 -6.19
C ARG A 207 -12.75 12.75 -6.78
N ALA A 208 -11.50 12.32 -6.58
CA ALA A 208 -11.02 11.03 -7.06
C ALA A 208 -11.73 9.86 -6.32
N ALA A 209 -11.92 9.95 -5.01
CA ALA A 209 -12.67 8.97 -4.23
C ALA A 209 -14.14 8.84 -4.67
N LEU A 210 -14.83 9.97 -4.90
CA LEU A 210 -16.20 9.99 -5.40
C LEU A 210 -16.30 9.45 -6.84
N SER A 211 -15.28 9.69 -7.68
CA SER A 211 -15.21 9.12 -9.02
C SER A 211 -15.14 7.59 -8.97
N LEU A 212 -14.32 7.04 -8.07
CA LEU A 212 -14.27 5.59 -7.83
C LEU A 212 -15.62 5.07 -7.33
N GLN A 213 -16.22 5.73 -6.32
CA GLN A 213 -17.55 5.35 -5.82
C GLN A 213 -18.60 5.35 -6.94
N LYS A 214 -18.60 6.36 -7.81
CA LYS A 214 -19.51 6.47 -8.95
C LYS A 214 -19.29 5.36 -9.97
N ALA A 215 -18.05 5.04 -10.28
CA ALA A 215 -17.69 3.96 -11.20
C ALA A 215 -18.15 2.61 -10.65
N LEU A 216 -17.85 2.30 -9.38
CA LEU A 216 -18.33 1.10 -8.71
C LEU A 216 -19.86 1.05 -8.65
N SER A 217 -20.54 2.19 -8.43
CA SER A 217 -22.01 2.22 -8.37
C SER A 217 -22.68 1.96 -9.72
N GLY A 218 -22.01 2.26 -10.83
CA GLY A 218 -22.57 2.20 -12.18
C GLY A 218 -22.65 0.81 -12.79
N THR A 219 -22.10 -0.20 -12.13
CA THR A 219 -22.08 -1.58 -12.61
C THR A 219 -22.13 -2.56 -11.44
N ASP A 220 -22.70 -3.72 -11.70
CA ASP A 220 -22.72 -4.85 -10.79
C ASP A 220 -21.60 -5.86 -11.11
N ASP A 221 -20.86 -5.69 -12.21
CA ASP A 221 -19.91 -6.65 -12.73
C ASP A 221 -18.53 -6.01 -13.02
N GLY A 222 -17.47 -6.65 -12.53
CA GLY A 222 -16.12 -6.10 -12.67
C GLY A 222 -15.59 -6.11 -14.12
N GLU A 223 -16.16 -6.94 -15.00
CA GLU A 223 -15.74 -6.98 -16.41
C GLU A 223 -16.22 -5.72 -17.15
N SER A 224 -17.51 -5.39 -17.06
CA SER A 224 -18.05 -4.15 -17.64
C SER A 224 -17.39 -2.93 -17.02
N LEU A 225 -17.06 -2.98 -15.71
CA LEU A 225 -16.25 -1.95 -15.09
C LEU A 225 -14.90 -1.81 -15.82
N LEU A 226 -14.12 -2.88 -15.97
CA LEU A 226 -12.82 -2.84 -16.66
C LEU A 226 -12.94 -2.27 -18.08
N ARG A 227 -13.92 -2.74 -18.86
CA ARG A 227 -14.16 -2.29 -20.25
C ARG A 227 -14.53 -0.81 -20.34
N SER A 228 -15.09 -0.23 -19.28
CA SER A 228 -15.45 1.19 -19.23
C SER A 228 -14.29 2.12 -18.88
N LEU A 229 -13.14 1.58 -18.44
CA LEU A 229 -12.03 2.36 -17.91
C LEU A 229 -10.92 2.55 -18.94
N SER A 230 -10.26 3.71 -18.88
CA SER A 230 -9.04 3.94 -19.63
C SER A 230 -7.90 3.10 -19.06
N LEU A 231 -7.12 2.46 -19.92
CA LEU A 231 -5.99 1.63 -19.49
C LEU A 231 -4.80 2.46 -19.01
N ASN A 232 -4.45 3.55 -19.69
CA ASN A 232 -3.20 4.30 -19.45
C ASN A 232 -1.97 3.36 -19.38
N VAL A 233 -1.73 2.62 -20.47
CA VAL A 233 -0.71 1.56 -20.56
C VAL A 233 0.73 2.05 -20.41
N GLU A 234 0.98 3.35 -20.53
CA GLU A 234 2.29 3.96 -20.28
C GLU A 234 2.60 4.16 -18.79
N SER A 235 1.60 3.95 -17.92
CA SER A 235 1.78 4.06 -16.48
C SER A 235 2.65 2.93 -15.93
N PHE A 236 3.47 3.23 -14.93
CA PHE A 236 4.34 2.26 -14.26
C PHE A 236 3.59 1.12 -13.53
N TYR A 237 2.26 1.20 -13.44
CA TYR A 237 1.41 0.13 -12.92
C TYR A 237 1.17 -1.02 -13.92
N TRP A 238 1.57 -0.85 -15.18
CA TRP A 238 1.50 -1.88 -16.19
C TRP A 238 2.86 -2.54 -16.40
N ASP A 239 2.82 -3.86 -16.49
CA ASP A 239 3.87 -4.73 -16.99
C ASP A 239 3.20 -5.81 -17.87
N GLU A 240 4.00 -6.70 -18.46
CA GLU A 240 3.48 -7.76 -19.33
C GLU A 240 2.50 -8.69 -18.60
N GLU A 241 2.72 -8.97 -17.31
CA GLU A 241 1.86 -9.84 -16.51
C GLU A 241 0.51 -9.17 -16.23
N VAL A 242 0.52 -7.89 -15.86
CA VAL A 242 -0.72 -7.12 -15.63
C VAL A 242 -1.50 -6.93 -16.94
N MET A 243 -0.80 -6.75 -18.07
CA MET A 243 -1.44 -6.67 -19.39
C MET A 243 -2.12 -7.99 -19.76
N GLN A 244 -1.43 -9.11 -19.59
CA GLN A 244 -2.01 -10.43 -19.85
C GLN A 244 -3.20 -10.69 -18.92
N ALA A 245 -3.12 -10.31 -17.65
CA ALA A 245 -4.22 -10.45 -16.70
C ALA A 245 -5.44 -9.59 -17.06
N TYR A 246 -5.24 -8.44 -17.70
CA TYR A 246 -6.33 -7.64 -18.26
C TYR A 246 -7.05 -8.39 -19.38
N GLU A 247 -6.31 -8.92 -20.36
CA GLU A 247 -6.87 -9.72 -21.46
C GLU A 247 -7.62 -10.95 -20.92
N ASP A 248 -7.03 -11.64 -19.94
CA ASP A 248 -7.66 -12.79 -19.29
C ASP A 248 -8.95 -12.40 -18.54
N ALA A 249 -8.99 -11.23 -17.92
CA ALA A 249 -10.20 -10.74 -17.25
C ALA A 249 -11.33 -10.42 -18.24
N ILE A 250 -11.02 -9.77 -19.37
CA ILE A 250 -12.05 -9.43 -20.37
C ILE A 250 -12.48 -10.63 -21.22
N GLU A 251 -11.66 -11.67 -21.32
CA GLU A 251 -12.03 -12.93 -21.98
C GLU A 251 -12.75 -13.91 -21.03
N GLY A 252 -12.96 -13.53 -19.77
CA GLY A 252 -13.59 -14.37 -18.74
C GLY A 252 -12.72 -15.54 -18.27
N ARG A 253 -11.42 -15.53 -18.62
CA ARG A 253 -10.42 -16.50 -18.13
C ARG A 253 -10.01 -16.23 -16.69
N LEU A 254 -10.06 -14.97 -16.25
CA LEU A 254 -9.80 -14.57 -14.87
C LEU A 254 -11.11 -14.32 -14.12
N LYS A 255 -11.30 -15.01 -13.00
CA LYS A 255 -12.51 -14.87 -12.18
C LYS A 255 -12.42 -13.70 -11.21
N LEU A 256 -13.55 -13.03 -11.00
CA LEU A 256 -13.70 -12.05 -9.94
C LEU A 256 -13.50 -12.70 -8.57
N LEU A 257 -12.69 -12.06 -7.73
CA LEU A 257 -12.64 -12.31 -6.30
C LEU A 257 -13.87 -11.78 -5.58
N VAL A 258 -14.55 -10.78 -6.16
CA VAL A 258 -15.71 -10.11 -5.53
C VAL A 258 -16.71 -9.57 -6.57
N GLY A 259 -18.01 -9.87 -6.39
CA GLY A 259 -19.16 -9.44 -7.19
C GLY A 259 -20.48 -10.18 -6.81
N PRO A 260 -21.65 -9.77 -7.34
CA PRO A 260 -22.90 -10.52 -7.20
C PRO A 260 -22.75 -11.94 -7.77
N GLY A 261 -23.10 -12.95 -6.98
CA GLY A 261 -22.87 -14.36 -7.34
C GLY A 261 -21.47 -14.87 -6.98
N THR A 262 -20.54 -14.01 -6.53
CA THR A 262 -19.40 -14.46 -5.73
C THR A 262 -19.80 -14.36 -4.27
N GLU A 263 -20.62 -15.32 -3.83
CA GLU A 263 -20.75 -15.60 -2.40
C GLU A 263 -19.34 -15.67 -1.81
N ASN A 264 -19.11 -15.12 -0.63
CA ASN A 264 -17.79 -14.98 -0.02
C ASN A 264 -16.89 -16.17 -0.40
N LEU A 265 -15.81 -15.97 -1.17
CA LEU A 265 -14.98 -17.08 -1.67
C LEU A 265 -14.55 -17.98 -0.52
N ALA A 266 -14.32 -17.42 0.66
CA ALA A 266 -14.09 -18.19 1.87
C ALA A 266 -15.31 -19.06 2.27
N ALA A 267 -16.54 -18.54 2.22
CA ALA A 267 -17.78 -19.33 2.37
C ALA A 267 -17.94 -20.42 1.31
N GLN A 268 -17.45 -20.20 0.09
CA GLN A 268 -17.39 -21.21 -0.97
C GLN A 268 -16.19 -22.16 -0.84
N GLY A 269 -15.44 -22.09 0.27
CA GLY A 269 -14.29 -22.97 0.49
C GLY A 269 -13.03 -22.60 -0.29
N TYR A 270 -12.92 -21.42 -0.88
CA TYR A 270 -11.69 -20.94 -1.51
C TYR A 270 -10.82 -20.14 -0.56
N VAL A 271 -9.52 -20.47 -0.53
CA VAL A 271 -8.52 -19.71 0.24
C VAL A 271 -8.22 -18.40 -0.47
N THR A 272 -8.26 -17.28 0.25
CA THR A 272 -8.05 -15.94 -0.29
C THR A 272 -6.73 -15.29 0.14
N PHE A 273 -5.84 -16.07 0.79
CA PHE A 273 -4.60 -15.59 1.39
C PHE A 273 -3.48 -16.64 1.37
N GLY A 274 -2.25 -16.19 1.62
CA GLY A 274 -1.07 -17.05 1.72
C GLY A 274 -0.71 -17.77 0.42
N LYS A 275 0.16 -18.79 0.52
CA LYS A 275 0.68 -19.57 -0.62
C LYS A 275 -0.35 -20.44 -1.33
N HIS A 276 -1.52 -20.63 -0.72
CA HIS A 276 -2.62 -21.45 -1.24
C HIS A 276 -3.79 -20.61 -1.76
N SER A 277 -3.62 -19.29 -1.91
CA SER A 277 -4.64 -18.40 -2.45
C SER A 277 -5.15 -18.91 -3.81
N GLY A 278 -6.47 -18.90 -3.99
CA GLY A 278 -7.17 -19.36 -5.18
C GLY A 278 -7.49 -20.86 -5.22
N LYS A 279 -6.94 -21.67 -4.30
CA LYS A 279 -7.27 -23.10 -4.20
C LYS A 279 -8.55 -23.32 -3.38
N HIS A 280 -9.35 -24.29 -3.80
CA HIS A 280 -10.48 -24.78 -3.00
C HIS A 280 -9.98 -25.67 -1.85
N ILE A 281 -10.70 -25.72 -0.72
CA ILE A 281 -10.34 -26.47 0.48
C ILE A 281 -10.19 -27.98 0.22
N SER A 282 -10.89 -28.51 -0.78
CA SER A 282 -10.76 -29.91 -1.23
C SER A 282 -9.42 -30.22 -1.91
N GLU A 283 -8.65 -29.21 -2.31
CA GLU A 283 -7.34 -29.36 -2.95
C GLU A 283 -6.18 -29.20 -1.97
N LEU A 284 -6.48 -28.96 -0.69
CA LEU A 284 -5.48 -28.64 0.32
C LEU A 284 -5.12 -29.88 1.15
N PRO A 285 -3.86 -29.99 1.60
CA PRO A 285 -3.49 -31.04 2.54
C PRO A 285 -4.23 -30.90 3.87
N ASP A 286 -4.67 -32.02 4.45
CA ASP A 286 -5.40 -32.06 5.74
C ASP A 286 -4.69 -31.33 6.88
N GLY A 287 -3.35 -31.39 6.90
CA GLY A 287 -2.54 -30.67 7.89
C GLY A 287 -2.71 -29.15 7.80
N TYR A 288 -2.86 -28.61 6.58
CA TYR A 288 -3.09 -27.19 6.36
C TYR A 288 -4.54 -26.79 6.71
N LEU A 289 -5.53 -27.63 6.37
CA LEU A 289 -6.92 -27.41 6.76
C LEU A 289 -7.09 -27.39 8.29
N THR A 290 -6.40 -28.29 8.99
CA THR A 290 -6.41 -28.35 10.46
C THR A 290 -5.74 -27.12 11.06
N TRP A 291 -4.66 -26.63 10.44
CA TRP A 291 -4.04 -25.37 10.85
C TRP A 291 -4.98 -24.17 10.63
N LEU A 292 -5.72 -24.10 9.51
CA LEU A 292 -6.66 -23.00 9.25
C LEU A 292 -7.80 -22.87 10.28
N LEU A 293 -8.21 -23.99 10.90
CA LEU A 293 -9.19 -24.01 12.00
C LEU A 293 -8.59 -23.57 13.35
N ASN A 294 -7.27 -23.62 13.50
CA ASN A 294 -6.56 -23.22 14.72
C ASN A 294 -5.18 -22.62 14.37
N PRO A 295 -5.15 -21.42 13.76
CA PRO A 295 -3.98 -20.94 13.03
C PRO A 295 -2.95 -20.29 13.95
N LYS A 296 -2.28 -21.12 14.74
CA LYS A 296 -1.18 -20.70 15.62
C LYS A 296 0.09 -20.48 14.81
N LEU A 297 0.71 -19.32 15.01
CA LEU A 297 2.02 -18.95 14.47
C LEU A 297 3.14 -19.42 15.41
N SER A 298 4.37 -19.48 14.91
CA SER A 298 5.53 -19.99 15.65
C SER A 298 5.91 -19.13 16.86
N ASP A 299 5.45 -17.88 16.90
CA ASP A 299 5.61 -16.95 18.02
C ASP A 299 4.47 -17.04 19.05
N GLY A 300 3.52 -17.96 18.87
CA GLY A 300 2.38 -18.17 19.75
C GLY A 300 1.17 -17.26 19.47
N THR A 301 1.25 -16.37 18.48
CA THR A 301 0.11 -15.54 18.05
C THR A 301 -0.84 -16.30 17.12
N VAL A 302 -2.03 -15.75 16.88
CA VAL A 302 -3.07 -16.37 16.04
C VAL A 302 -3.22 -15.55 14.76
N PHE A 303 -3.19 -16.23 13.61
CA PHE A 303 -3.44 -15.63 12.31
C PHE A 303 -4.95 -15.50 12.06
N ASP A 304 -5.42 -14.34 11.61
CA ASP A 304 -6.85 -14.09 11.40
C ASP A 304 -7.34 -14.71 10.08
N VAL A 305 -7.96 -15.89 10.20
CA VAL A 305 -8.57 -16.61 9.07
C VAL A 305 -10.04 -16.19 8.96
N PRO A 306 -10.55 -15.85 7.74
CA PRO A 306 -11.96 -15.54 7.53
C PRO A 306 -12.88 -16.61 8.13
N LYS A 307 -13.83 -16.18 8.95
CA LYS A 307 -14.74 -17.07 9.69
C LYS A 307 -15.53 -17.97 8.76
N GLU A 308 -15.91 -17.48 7.59
CA GLU A 308 -16.68 -18.23 6.60
C GLU A 308 -15.86 -19.37 6.00
N LEU A 309 -14.54 -19.21 5.88
CA LEU A 309 -13.64 -20.27 5.44
C LEU A 309 -13.53 -21.36 6.52
N GLN A 310 -13.47 -20.96 7.79
CA GLN A 310 -13.47 -21.92 8.89
C GLN A 310 -14.76 -22.74 8.93
N ILE A 311 -15.91 -22.10 8.68
CA ILE A 311 -17.22 -22.78 8.56
C ILE A 311 -17.21 -23.76 7.38
N ALA A 312 -16.80 -23.32 6.18
CA ALA A 312 -16.74 -24.18 5.00
C ALA A 312 -15.82 -25.41 5.20
N ILE A 313 -14.69 -25.24 5.91
CA ILE A 313 -13.78 -26.35 6.25
C ILE A 313 -14.44 -27.32 7.24
N ALA A 314 -15.18 -26.82 8.23
CA ALA A 314 -15.89 -27.66 9.19
C ALA A 314 -16.98 -28.50 8.51
N ASP A 315 -17.83 -27.87 7.69
CA ASP A 315 -18.92 -28.52 6.96
C ASP A 315 -18.38 -29.60 6.00
N MET A 316 -17.30 -29.31 5.28
CA MET A 316 -16.65 -30.29 4.39
C MET A 316 -16.15 -31.52 5.16
N LYS A 317 -15.59 -31.33 6.36
CA LYS A 317 -15.08 -32.43 7.20
C LYS A 317 -16.20 -33.26 7.83
N GLU A 318 -17.37 -32.69 8.10
CA GLU A 318 -18.53 -33.44 8.59
C GLU A 318 -19.18 -34.29 7.49
N ALA A 319 -19.00 -33.90 6.22
CA ALA A 319 -19.56 -34.60 5.06
C ALA A 319 -18.69 -35.76 4.50
N ALA A 320 -17.45 -35.91 4.98
CA ALA A 320 -16.47 -36.89 4.51
C ALA A 320 -16.31 -38.07 5.49
#